data_AF-A0A090AKF1-F1
#
_entry.id   AF-A0A090AKF1-F1
#
_cell.length_a   1.000
_cell.length_b   1.000
_cell.length_c   1.000
_cell.angle_alpha   90.00
_cell.angle_beta   90.00
_cell.angle_gamma   90.00
#
_symmetry.space_group_name_H-M   'P 1'
#
loop_
_entity.id
_entity.type
_entity.pdbx_description
1 polymer ?
#
loop_
_entity_poly.entity_id
_entity_poly.type
_entity_poly.pdbx_seq_one_letter_code
_entity_poly.pdbx_strand_id
1 'polypeptide(L)' 'MSTEKEIRAAFDACDKDHSGFLKGEELKTAFSTAKHEATQEELEAIMAYADENGDGQLSYEEFAKFVR' A
#
# COMPACT_ATOMS: atom_id res chain seq x y z
N MET A 1 -4.77 -13.93 -10.76
CA MET A 1 -6.09 -13.52 -10.27
C MET A 1 -6.02 -13.54 -8.75
N SER A 2 -5.46 -12.48 -8.16
CA SER A 2 -5.47 -12.34 -6.70
C SER A 2 -6.93 -12.17 -6.26
N THR A 3 -7.39 -13.00 -5.33
CA THR A 3 -8.77 -12.92 -4.84
C THR A 3 -8.92 -11.70 -3.92
N GLU A 4 -10.13 -11.12 -3.81
CA GLU A 4 -10.42 -10.03 -2.86
C GLU A 4 -9.91 -10.33 -1.45
N LYS A 5 -9.95 -11.61 -1.04
CA LYS A 5 -9.40 -12.05 0.24
C LYS A 5 -7.89 -11.89 0.35
N GLU A 6 -7.13 -12.18 -0.71
CA GLU A 6 -5.68 -12.02 -0.71
C GLU A 6 -5.29 -10.54 -0.72
N ILE A 7 -5.99 -9.73 -1.51
CA ILE A 7 -5.82 -8.27 -1.53
C ILE A 7 -6.13 -7.69 -0.16
N ARG A 8 -7.24 -8.12 0.46
CA ARG A 8 -7.62 -7.68 1.79
C ARG A 8 -6.64 -8.12 2.87
N ALA A 9 -6.16 -9.36 2.82
CA ALA A 9 -5.17 -9.85 3.76
C ALA A 9 -3.82 -9.12 3.62
N ALA A 10 -3.41 -8.79 2.40
CA ALA A 10 -2.22 -7.98 2.15
C ALA A 10 -2.40 -6.54 2.66
N PHE A 11 -3.58 -5.95 2.44
CA PHE A 11 -3.92 -4.62 2.94
C PHE A 11 -3.89 -4.58 4.47
N ASP A 12 -4.60 -5.49 5.15
CA ASP A 12 -4.61 -5.62 6.61
C ASP A 12 -3.22 -5.94 7.18
N ALA A 13 -2.36 -6.66 6.44
CA ALA A 13 -0.98 -6.90 6.85
C ALA A 13 -0.09 -5.64 6.77
N CYS A 14 -0.45 -4.68 5.91
CA CYS A 14 0.25 -3.42 5.75
C CYS A 14 -0.32 -2.31 6.65
N ASP A 15 -1.64 -2.25 6.85
CA ASP A 15 -2.37 -1.28 7.67
C ASP A 15 -2.20 -1.60 9.16
N LYS A 16 -1.13 -1.05 9.76
CA LYS A 16 -0.73 -1.34 11.13
C LYS A 16 -1.64 -0.64 12.14
N ASP A 17 -2.16 0.52 11.76
CA ASP A 17 -3.04 1.33 12.61
C ASP A 17 -4.51 0.91 12.47
N HIS A 18 -4.82 -0.02 11.56
CA HIS A 18 -6.18 -0.41 11.19
C HIS A 18 -7.05 0.81 10.82
N SER A 19 -6.43 1.79 10.16
CA SER A 19 -7.08 3.05 9.79
C SER A 19 -8.02 2.86 8.59
N GLY A 20 -7.88 1.77 7.85
CA GLY A 20 -8.58 1.51 6.59
C GLY A 20 -7.91 2.15 5.37
N PHE A 21 -6.75 2.78 5.57
CA PHE A 21 -5.94 3.45 4.56
C PHE A 21 -4.46 3.11 4.78
N LEU A 22 -3.69 2.96 3.70
CA LEU A 22 -2.24 2.75 3.77
C LEU A 22 -1.50 4.07 3.59
N LYS A 23 -0.88 4.56 4.66
CA LYS A 23 -0.04 5.76 4.59
C LYS A 23 1.35 5.43 4.03
N GLY A 24 2.05 6.45 3.53
CA GLY A 24 3.42 6.28 3.01
C GLY A 24 4.38 5.63 4.01
N GLU A 25 4.19 5.93 5.29
CA GLU A 25 4.97 5.33 6.39
C GLU A 25 4.65 3.84 6.62
N GLU A 26 3.39 3.44 6.45
CA GLU A 26 2.94 2.05 6.60
C GLU A 26 3.38 1.20 5.42
N LEU A 27 3.25 1.74 4.20
CA LEU A 27 3.82 1.16 2.99
C LEU A 27 5.33 0.98 3.13
N LYS A 28 6.06 2.01 3.55
CA LYS A 28 7.50 1.94 3.80
C LYS A 28 7.85 0.81 4.76
N THR A 29 7.10 0.72 5.86
CA THR A 29 7.30 -0.32 6.87
C THR A 29 6.99 -1.72 6.32
N ALA A 30 5.94 -1.86 5.51
CA ALA A 30 5.57 -3.11 4.86
C ALA A 30 6.63 -3.57 3.84
N PHE A 31 7.14 -2.66 3.01
CA PHE A 31 8.23 -2.94 2.07
C PHE A 31 9.53 -3.32 2.78
N SER A 32 9.94 -2.57 3.81
CA SER A 32 11.10 -2.92 4.64
C SER A 32 10.98 -4.30 5.28
N THR A 33 9.76 -4.73 5.64
CA THR A 33 9.51 -6.06 6.21
C THR A 33 9.64 -7.17 5.13
N ALA A 34 9.39 -6.85 3.87
CA ALA A 34 9.43 -7.78 2.74
C ALA A 34 10.84 -8.04 2.16
N LYS A 35 11.93 -7.73 2.88
CA LYS A 35 13.34 -7.87 2.46
C LYS A 35 13.80 -6.97 1.29
N HIS A 36 12.94 -6.11 0.74
CA HIS A 36 13.34 -5.04 -0.16
C HIS A 36 13.17 -3.70 0.55
N GLU A 37 14.27 -3.06 0.91
CA GLU A 37 14.24 -1.65 1.29
C GLU A 37 13.87 -0.83 0.05
N ALA A 38 12.58 -0.58 -0.14
CA ALA A 38 12.15 0.42 -1.11
C ALA A 38 12.72 1.76 -0.66
N THR A 39 13.45 2.42 -1.57
CA THR A 39 13.99 3.76 -1.30
C THR A 39 12.85 4.76 -1.16
N GLN A 40 13.12 5.90 -0.53
CA GLN A 40 12.13 6.97 -0.38
C GLN A 40 11.56 7.39 -1.74
N GLU A 41 12.42 7.49 -2.76
CA GLU A 41 12.03 7.83 -4.13
C GLU A 41 11.13 6.77 -4.78
N GLU A 42 11.42 5.48 -4.57
CA GLU A 42 10.57 4.38 -5.07
C GLU A 42 9.21 4.36 -4.37
N LEU A 43 9.19 4.59 -3.05
CA LEU A 43 7.93 4.70 -2.30
C LEU A 43 7.10 5.88 -2.76
N GLU A 44 7.71 7.05 -2.98
CA GLU A 44 7.02 8.22 -3.52
C GLU A 44 6.50 7.97 -4.93
N ALA A 45 7.26 7.28 -5.78
CA ALA A 45 6.81 6.93 -7.13
C ALA A 45 5.65 5.92 -7.11
N ILE A 46 5.73 4.88 -6.26
CA ILE A 46 4.66 3.89 -6.09
C ILE A 46 3.41 4.57 -5.50
N MET A 47 3.60 5.40 -4.49
CA MET A 47 2.51 6.13 -3.84
C MET A 47 1.85 7.07 -4.83
N ALA A 48 2.59 7.89 -5.58
CA ALA A 48 2.04 8.77 -6.60
C ALA A 48 1.36 8.03 -7.76
N TYR A 49 1.76 6.77 -8.04
CA TYR A 49 1.13 5.95 -9.06
C TYR A 49 -0.16 5.29 -8.56
N ALA A 50 -0.19 4.88 -7.30
CA ALA A 50 -1.29 4.13 -6.72
C ALA A 50 -2.34 5.04 -6.03
N ASP A 51 -1.93 6.20 -5.52
CA ASP A 51 -2.78 7.28 -5.01
C ASP A 51 -3.32 8.12 -6.18
N GLU A 52 -4.44 7.67 -6.77
CA GLU A 52 -5.13 8.40 -7.84
C GLU A 52 -5.77 9.70 -7.33
N ASN A 53 -6.14 9.74 -6.05
CA ASN A 53 -6.90 10.84 -5.47
C ASN A 53 -6.01 11.98 -4.93
N GLY A 54 -4.73 11.69 -4.65
CA GLY A 54 -3.71 12.62 -4.19
C GLY A 54 -3.82 12.99 -2.71
N ASP A 55 -4.44 12.18 -1.86
CA ASP A 55 -4.59 12.41 -0.41
C ASP A 55 -3.36 11.97 0.40
N GLY A 56 -2.37 11.37 -0.25
CA GLY A 56 -1.16 10.83 0.37
C GLY A 56 -1.39 9.52 1.12
N GLN A 57 -2.53 8.87 0.89
CA GLN A 57 -2.94 7.61 1.48
C GLN A 57 -3.51 6.68 0.40
N LEU A 58 -3.44 5.38 0.65
CA LEU A 58 -3.95 4.38 -0.28
C LEU A 58 -5.19 3.75 0.32
N SER A 59 -6.35 4.06 -0.25
CA SER A 59 -7.59 3.41 0.12
C SER A 59 -7.60 1.95 -0.35
N TYR A 60 -8.45 1.12 0.27
CA TYR A 60 -8.62 -0.27 -0.15
C TYR A 60 -8.95 -0.41 -1.65
N GLU A 61 -9.75 0.51 -2.20
CA GLU A 61 -10.11 0.50 -3.63
C GLU A 61 -8.91 0.77 -4.54
N GLU A 62 -8.07 1.74 -4.18
CA GLU A 62 -6.85 2.09 -4.92
C GLU A 62 -5.81 0.97 -4.83
N PHE A 63 -5.61 0.41 -3.64
CA PHE A 63 -4.73 -0.75 -3.46
C PHE A 63 -5.23 -1.97 -4.25
N ALA A 64 -6.54 -2.23 -4.21
CA ALA A 64 -7.14 -3.32 -4.97
C ALA A 64 -7.00 -3.13 -6.48
N LYS A 65 -7.15 -1.89 -6.98
CA LYS A 65 -6.89 -1.56 -8.39
C LYS A 65 -5.42 -1.74 -8.76
N PHE A 66 -4.49 -1.39 -7.87
CA PHE A 66 -3.05 -1.51 -8.11
C PHE A 66 -2.58 -2.98 -8.13
N VAL A 67 -3.12 -3.82 -7.23
CA VAL A 67 -2.74 -5.24 -7.10
C VAL A 67 -3.42 -6.16 -8.12
N ARG A 68 -4.55 -5.71 -8.70
CA ARG A 68 -5.37 -6.48 -9.64
C ARG A 68 -4.75 -6.57 -11.04
#